data_AF-A0A6A6JFK1-F1
#
_entry.id   AF-A0A6A6JFK1-F1
#
_cell.length_a   1.000
_cell.length_b   1.000
_cell.length_c   1.000
_cell.angle_alpha   90.00
_cell.angle_beta   90.00
_cell.angle_gamma   90.00
#
_symmetry.space_group_name_H-M   'P 1'
#
loop_
_entity.id
_entity.type
_entity.pdbx_description
1 polymer ?
#
loop_
_entity_poly.entity_id
_entity_poly.type
_entity_poly.pdbx_seq_one_letter_code
_entity_poly.pdbx_strand_id
1 'polypeptide(L)'
;MTPLSSKHSSTASEKSSTASTGRNTSSSIARSNAAKDLKLWDIMRMYSEAPPTAGIIWALPKTSIYPVVDVLELSLRERKRLCAGPRVEVFEGNSHVATVPLHLMLSVSSKTRDMYHQKPDLAEIHLPQGIEAAPIKHIVSWLDSTGRLAKCPNLPEGQTPKQDLMICRAAMALGLERHYYENIFGLYWTRFATLRGCQLNREIYQNIADVEALALDENDVFFACVVKRLAELRRAGDMGDKAVWVKLFCAPLEVGRCNAEDGWRCGQAQEHVLRGTNE
;
A
#
# COMPACT_ATOMS: atom_id res chain seq x y z
N MET A 1 26.39 41.56 -30.40
CA MET A 1 27.81 41.88 -30.13
C MET A 1 27.90 43.30 -29.60
N THR A 2 27.89 43.44 -28.27
CA THR A 2 28.55 44.51 -27.50
C THR A 2 28.47 44.13 -26.01
N PRO A 3 29.46 44.52 -25.19
CA PRO A 3 29.79 43.91 -23.89
C PRO A 3 29.44 44.83 -22.72
N LEU A 4 29.67 44.37 -21.48
CA LEU A 4 30.09 45.11 -20.25
C LEU A 4 29.81 44.19 -19.04
N SER A 5 30.83 43.57 -18.43
CA SER A 5 31.74 44.15 -17.43
C SER A 5 31.05 44.55 -16.12
N SER A 6 31.19 43.72 -15.07
CA SER A 6 31.52 44.24 -13.74
C SER A 6 32.31 43.21 -12.93
N LYS A 7 33.45 43.70 -12.43
CA LYS A 7 34.33 43.11 -11.42
C LYS A 7 33.79 43.49 -10.03
N HIS A 8 34.09 42.70 -8.99
CA HIS A 8 34.53 43.12 -7.65
C HIS A 8 34.83 41.84 -6.82
N SER A 9 36.09 41.61 -6.42
CA SER A 9 36.70 41.97 -5.12
C SER A 9 36.30 41.01 -3.98
N SER A 10 37.07 39.97 -3.69
CA SER A 10 38.15 39.93 -2.66
C SER A 10 37.66 40.11 -1.22
N THR A 11 37.84 39.08 -0.38
CA THR A 11 38.47 39.19 0.95
C THR A 11 38.75 37.80 1.53
N ALA A 12 39.91 37.70 2.19
CA ALA A 12 40.51 36.53 2.80
C ALA A 12 40.30 36.54 4.34
N SER A 13 40.97 35.60 5.02
CA SER A 13 41.03 35.28 6.47
C SER A 13 40.00 34.24 6.94
N GLU A 14 40.33 33.25 7.77
CA GLU A 14 41.48 33.08 8.65
C GLU A 14 41.64 31.60 9.04
N LYS A 15 42.90 31.17 9.19
CA LYS A 15 43.28 29.92 9.84
C LYS A 15 43.21 30.10 11.36
N SER A 16 42.68 29.11 12.08
CA SER A 16 43.12 28.85 13.45
C SER A 16 42.94 27.38 13.80
N SER A 17 44.08 26.72 13.91
CA SER A 17 44.27 25.40 14.47
C SER A 17 44.76 25.57 15.90
N THR A 18 44.09 24.99 16.89
CA THR A 18 44.76 24.53 18.11
C THR A 18 44.10 23.24 18.60
N ALA A 19 44.94 22.24 18.78
CA ALA A 19 44.61 20.97 19.39
C ALA A 19 44.56 21.10 20.91
N SER A 20 43.71 20.32 21.57
CA SER A 20 44.04 19.82 22.91
C SER A 20 43.42 18.45 23.17
N THR A 21 44.28 17.63 23.75
CA THR A 21 44.15 16.23 24.10
C THR A 21 43.32 16.06 25.37
N GLY A 22 42.36 15.14 25.37
CA GLY A 22 41.63 14.73 26.57
C GLY A 22 41.16 13.29 26.48
N ARG A 23 42.01 12.35 26.92
CA ARG A 23 41.62 10.97 27.23
C ARG A 23 40.64 11.01 28.40
N ASN A 24 39.51 10.30 28.28
CA ASN A 24 38.90 9.62 29.42
C ASN A 24 38.23 8.32 28.98
N THR A 25 38.82 7.24 29.50
CA THR A 25 38.35 5.87 29.52
C THR A 25 37.23 5.69 30.53
N SER A 26 36.14 5.01 30.16
CA SER A 26 35.30 4.11 30.98
C SER A 26 34.08 3.73 30.14
N SER A 27 34.08 2.54 29.54
CA SER A 27 33.60 1.28 30.12
C SER A 27 32.15 0.99 29.69
N SER A 28 32.01 -0.03 28.84
CA SER A 28 31.01 -1.08 28.97
C SER A 28 29.57 -0.63 29.25
N ILE A 29 28.74 -0.60 28.21
CA ILE A 29 27.50 -1.41 28.10
C ILE A 29 27.27 -1.60 26.60
N ALA A 30 27.84 -2.68 26.06
CA ALA A 30 27.45 -3.23 24.77
C ALA A 30 26.12 -3.97 24.97
N ARG A 31 24.99 -3.26 24.87
CA ARG A 31 23.68 -3.90 24.71
C ARG A 31 23.51 -4.25 23.24
N SER A 32 23.88 -5.49 22.94
CA SER A 32 23.37 -6.28 21.82
C SER A 32 21.86 -6.02 21.62
N ASN A 33 21.55 -5.26 20.56
CA ASN A 33 20.22 -5.24 19.96
C ASN A 33 20.22 -6.07 18.66
N ALA A 34 21.00 -7.15 18.63
CA ALA A 34 21.11 -8.07 17.50
C ALA A 34 20.04 -9.18 17.50
N ALA A 35 18.93 -9.00 18.23
CA ALA A 35 17.88 -9.99 18.33
C ALA A 35 16.52 -9.30 18.32
N LYS A 36 16.01 -9.01 17.11
CA LYS A 36 14.58 -8.86 16.74
C LYS A 36 14.38 -8.32 15.32
N ASP A 37 15.30 -8.59 14.38
CA ASP A 37 14.91 -8.76 12.98
C ASP A 37 14.12 -10.07 12.89
N LEU A 38 12.92 -10.04 13.46
CA LEU A 38 11.83 -10.93 13.13
C LEU A 38 11.62 -10.74 11.63
N LYS A 39 12.20 -11.67 10.87
CA LYS A 39 12.04 -11.81 9.43
C LYS A 39 10.55 -11.66 9.11
N LEU A 40 10.21 -10.48 8.58
CA LEU A 40 8.95 -10.24 7.88
C LEU A 40 8.72 -11.35 6.84
N TRP A 41 9.83 -11.87 6.28
CA TRP A 41 9.92 -13.05 5.43
C TRP A 41 9.41 -14.36 6.04
N ASP A 42 9.52 -14.60 7.36
CA ASP A 42 9.05 -15.85 7.98
C ASP A 42 7.53 -15.81 8.28
N ILE A 43 6.95 -14.61 8.53
CA ILE A 43 5.49 -14.42 8.55
C ILE A 43 4.91 -14.47 7.12
N MET A 44 5.68 -14.03 6.11
CA MET A 44 5.30 -14.12 4.68
C MET A 44 5.43 -15.54 4.11
N ARG A 45 6.37 -16.36 4.62
CA ARG A 45 6.56 -17.76 4.19
C ARG A 45 5.44 -18.68 4.68
N MET A 46 4.83 -18.39 5.83
CA MET A 46 3.70 -19.18 6.37
C MET A 46 2.42 -19.13 5.52
N TYR A 47 2.29 -18.20 4.56
CA TYR A 47 1.12 -18.08 3.67
C TYR A 47 1.40 -18.45 2.20
N SER A 48 2.61 -18.95 1.86
CA SER A 48 3.07 -19.00 0.45
C SER A 48 3.70 -20.33 -0.02
N GLU A 49 3.70 -21.41 0.77
CA GLU A 49 4.35 -22.65 0.35
C GLU A 49 3.36 -23.74 -0.11
N ALA A 50 3.05 -23.71 -1.40
CA ALA A 50 2.85 -24.92 -2.19
C ALA A 50 3.68 -24.79 -3.49
N PRO A 51 4.57 -25.74 -3.81
CA PRO A 51 5.44 -25.61 -4.98
C PRO A 51 4.63 -25.82 -6.27
N PRO A 52 4.79 -24.97 -7.31
CA PRO A 52 4.22 -25.25 -8.62
C PRO A 52 5.04 -26.36 -9.27
N THR A 53 4.45 -27.55 -9.37
CA THR A 53 5.04 -28.65 -10.13
C THR A 53 4.82 -28.36 -11.61
N ALA A 54 5.88 -27.92 -12.29
CA ALA A 54 5.89 -27.78 -13.74
C ALA A 54 5.85 -29.16 -14.40
N GLY A 55 4.66 -29.60 -14.84
CA GLY A 55 4.48 -30.89 -15.52
C GLY A 55 3.07 -31.10 -16.09
N ILE A 56 2.87 -30.69 -17.35
CA ILE A 56 2.01 -31.18 -18.45
C ILE A 56 0.67 -31.96 -18.16
N ILE A 57 -0.32 -31.72 -19.05
CA ILE A 57 -1.53 -32.52 -19.46
C ILE A 57 -2.78 -32.19 -18.58
N TRP A 58 -4.03 -31.96 -19.03
CA TRP A 58 -4.98 -32.86 -19.73
C TRP A 58 -6.21 -32.13 -20.33
N ALA A 59 -6.84 -32.79 -21.31
CA ALA A 59 -8.24 -32.57 -21.65
C ALA A 59 -9.08 -32.65 -20.36
N LEU A 60 -9.67 -31.52 -19.96
CA LEU A 60 -10.19 -31.36 -18.61
C LEU A 60 -11.51 -32.14 -18.43
N PRO A 61 -11.58 -33.13 -17.52
CA PRO A 61 -12.86 -33.63 -17.03
C PRO A 61 -13.63 -32.48 -16.35
N LYS A 62 -14.97 -32.56 -16.38
CA LYS A 62 -15.92 -31.56 -15.83
C LYS A 62 -15.77 -31.24 -14.33
N THR A 63 -14.80 -31.84 -13.65
CA THR A 63 -14.47 -31.62 -12.23
C THR A 63 -13.20 -30.79 -12.03
N SER A 64 -12.69 -30.14 -13.08
CA SER A 64 -11.44 -29.38 -13.12
C SER A 64 -11.38 -28.24 -12.10
N ILE A 65 -10.70 -28.51 -10.99
CA ILE A 65 -10.11 -27.47 -10.14
C ILE A 65 -9.06 -26.77 -10.99
N TYR A 66 -9.34 -25.53 -11.43
CA TYR A 66 -8.34 -24.72 -12.11
C TYR A 66 -7.24 -24.40 -11.08
N PRO A 67 -5.98 -24.85 -11.27
CA PRO A 67 -4.90 -24.44 -10.39
C PRO A 67 -4.71 -22.92 -10.48
N VAL A 68 -4.27 -22.29 -9.38
CA VAL A 68 -3.79 -20.89 -9.46
C VAL A 68 -2.54 -20.97 -10.29
N VAL A 69 -2.51 -20.29 -11.43
CA VAL A 69 -1.32 -20.25 -12.29
C VAL A 69 -0.92 -18.81 -12.40
N ASP A 70 0.36 -18.53 -12.17
CA ASP A 70 0.88 -17.19 -12.38
C ASP A 70 0.86 -16.83 -13.87
N VAL A 71 -0.05 -15.94 -14.27
CA VAL A 71 -0.15 -15.47 -15.66
C VAL A 71 1.11 -14.75 -16.14
N LEU A 72 1.95 -14.25 -15.23
CA LEU A 72 3.23 -13.62 -15.58
C LEU A 72 4.22 -14.64 -16.17
N GLU A 73 4.16 -15.89 -15.72
CA GLU A 73 5.05 -16.97 -16.14
C GLU A 73 4.58 -17.71 -17.41
N LEU A 74 3.31 -17.54 -17.77
CA LEU A 74 2.71 -18.21 -18.92
C LEU A 74 3.31 -17.75 -20.25
N SER A 75 3.26 -18.61 -21.27
CA SER A 75 3.53 -18.20 -22.64
C SER A 75 2.42 -17.30 -23.19
N LEU A 76 2.72 -16.49 -24.22
CA LEU A 76 1.71 -15.68 -24.91
C LEU A 76 0.55 -16.53 -25.44
N ARG A 77 0.82 -17.75 -25.89
CA ARG A 77 -0.21 -18.67 -26.40
C ARG A 77 -1.17 -19.10 -25.30
N GLU A 78 -0.67 -19.37 -24.10
CA GLU A 78 -1.49 -19.75 -22.95
C GLU A 78 -2.31 -18.57 -22.44
N ARG A 79 -1.69 -17.38 -22.31
CA ARG A 79 -2.44 -16.16 -21.94
C ARG A 79 -3.56 -15.85 -22.93
N LYS A 80 -3.32 -15.97 -24.24
CA LYS A 80 -4.37 -15.81 -25.26
C LYS A 80 -5.55 -16.77 -25.08
N ARG A 81 -5.29 -18.00 -24.61
CA ARG A 81 -6.35 -18.97 -24.32
C ARG A 81 -7.16 -18.57 -23.09
N LEU A 82 -6.51 -18.05 -22.04
CA LEU A 82 -7.20 -17.52 -20.86
C LEU A 82 -8.05 -16.29 -21.19
N CYS A 83 -7.60 -15.45 -22.13
CA CYS A 83 -8.39 -14.30 -22.58
C CYS A 83 -9.55 -14.67 -23.51
N ALA A 84 -9.62 -15.92 -23.99
CA ALA A 84 -10.71 -16.41 -24.84
C ALA A 84 -11.84 -17.03 -23.99
N GLY A 85 -13.07 -16.95 -24.51
CA GLY A 85 -14.23 -17.59 -23.93
C GLY A 85 -15.20 -16.63 -23.23
N PRO A 86 -15.97 -17.11 -22.24
CA PRO A 86 -16.98 -16.30 -21.56
C PRO A 86 -16.35 -15.14 -20.81
N ARG A 87 -17.12 -14.05 -20.69
CA ARG A 87 -16.72 -12.88 -19.92
C ARG A 87 -17.63 -12.72 -18.73
N VAL A 88 -17.08 -12.16 -17.66
CA VAL A 88 -17.78 -11.85 -16.42
C VAL A 88 -17.82 -10.33 -16.26
N GLU A 89 -18.98 -9.81 -15.87
CA GLU A 89 -19.21 -8.40 -15.62
C GLU A 89 -18.81 -8.05 -14.18
N VAL A 90 -18.13 -6.92 -13.99
CA VAL A 90 -17.69 -6.45 -12.68
C VAL A 90 -18.51 -5.22 -12.31
N PHE A 91 -19.17 -5.28 -11.17
CA PHE A 91 -20.03 -4.24 -10.62
C PHE A 91 -19.45 -3.66 -9.33
N GLU A 92 -19.62 -2.36 -9.13
CA GLU A 92 -19.43 -1.68 -7.84
C GLU A 92 -20.81 -1.20 -7.37
N GLY A 93 -21.36 -1.86 -6.34
CA GLY A 93 -22.78 -1.72 -6.00
C GLY A 93 -23.66 -2.11 -7.18
N ASN A 94 -24.47 -1.17 -7.69
CA ASN A 94 -25.35 -1.39 -8.84
C ASN A 94 -24.78 -0.86 -10.17
N SER A 95 -23.55 -0.35 -10.16
CA SER A 95 -22.93 0.28 -11.32
C SER A 95 -22.01 -0.70 -12.03
N HIS A 96 -22.25 -0.93 -13.32
CA HIS A 96 -21.31 -1.69 -14.16
C HIS A 96 -20.00 -0.91 -14.31
N VAL A 97 -18.87 -1.58 -14.04
CA VAL A 97 -17.54 -0.96 -14.06
C VAL A 97 -16.70 -1.48 -15.22
N ALA A 98 -16.62 -2.80 -15.39
CA ALA A 98 -15.75 -3.44 -16.37
C ALA A 98 -16.25 -4.85 -16.75
N THR A 99 -15.66 -5.43 -17.79
CA THR A 99 -15.95 -6.79 -18.23
C THR A 99 -14.64 -7.51 -18.54
N VAL A 100 -14.39 -8.66 -17.92
CA VAL A 100 -13.09 -9.36 -17.96
C VAL A 100 -13.27 -10.82 -18.40
N PRO A 101 -12.31 -11.45 -19.11
CA PRO A 101 -12.40 -12.87 -19.45
C PRO A 101 -12.48 -13.74 -18.19
N LEU A 102 -13.49 -14.61 -18.11
CA LEU A 102 -13.73 -15.43 -16.92
C LEU A 102 -12.56 -16.36 -16.64
N HIS A 103 -12.03 -17.07 -17.64
CA HIS A 103 -10.90 -17.98 -17.44
C HIS A 103 -9.65 -17.26 -16.92
N LEU A 104 -9.39 -16.04 -17.41
CA LEU A 104 -8.30 -15.22 -16.89
C LEU A 104 -8.52 -14.88 -15.41
N MET A 105 -9.73 -14.43 -15.05
CA MET A 105 -10.05 -14.14 -13.65
C MET A 105 -9.92 -15.36 -12.75
N LEU A 106 -10.36 -16.54 -13.19
CA LEU A 106 -10.23 -17.78 -12.42
C LEU A 106 -8.75 -18.13 -12.15
N SER A 107 -7.84 -17.79 -13.07
CA SER A 107 -6.41 -18.01 -12.89
C SER A 107 -5.78 -17.06 -11.87
N VAL A 108 -6.20 -15.78 -11.86
CA VAL A 108 -5.55 -14.73 -11.07
C VAL A 108 -6.24 -14.41 -9.73
N SER A 109 -7.48 -14.85 -9.55
CA SER A 109 -8.31 -14.54 -8.37
C SER A 109 -8.83 -15.80 -7.69
N SER A 110 -8.36 -16.05 -6.46
CA SER A 110 -8.88 -17.12 -5.59
C SER A 110 -10.35 -16.88 -5.26
N LYS A 111 -10.72 -15.63 -4.93
CA LYS A 111 -12.11 -15.26 -4.65
C LYS A 111 -13.05 -15.57 -5.82
N THR A 112 -12.65 -15.22 -7.05
CA THR A 112 -13.48 -15.50 -8.24
C THR A 112 -13.63 -17.00 -8.47
N ARG A 113 -12.57 -17.77 -8.16
CA ARG A 113 -12.61 -19.22 -8.25
C ARG A 113 -13.56 -19.84 -7.24
N ASP A 114 -13.55 -19.38 -6.00
CA ASP A 114 -14.48 -19.82 -4.97
C ASP A 114 -15.93 -19.52 -5.37
N MET A 115 -16.18 -18.32 -5.91
CA MET A 115 -17.49 -17.95 -6.45
C MET A 115 -17.92 -18.85 -7.61
N TYR A 116 -17.00 -19.18 -8.52
CA TYR A 116 -17.28 -20.06 -9.66
C TYR A 116 -17.53 -21.52 -9.23
N HIS A 117 -16.83 -22.01 -8.20
CA HIS A 117 -17.10 -23.33 -7.63
C HIS A 117 -18.50 -23.42 -7.02
N GLN A 118 -18.99 -22.33 -6.41
CA GLN A 118 -20.35 -22.25 -5.89
C GLN A 118 -21.38 -22.06 -7.01
N LYS A 119 -21.02 -21.32 -8.07
CA LYS A 119 -21.88 -20.97 -9.20
C LYS A 119 -21.12 -21.10 -10.54
N PRO A 120 -21.18 -22.27 -11.22
CA PRO A 120 -20.43 -22.52 -12.46
C PRO A 120 -20.85 -21.66 -13.67
N ASP A 121 -21.97 -20.94 -13.57
CA ASP A 121 -22.47 -19.96 -14.54
C ASP A 121 -22.24 -18.52 -14.06
N LEU A 122 -21.08 -18.26 -13.43
CA LEU A 122 -20.71 -16.95 -12.91
C LEU A 122 -20.67 -15.90 -14.03
N ALA A 123 -21.70 -15.04 -14.08
CA ALA A 123 -21.83 -13.95 -15.03
C ALA A 123 -21.42 -12.59 -14.45
N GLU A 124 -21.45 -12.44 -13.12
CA GLU A 124 -21.26 -11.15 -12.44
C GLU A 124 -20.36 -11.29 -11.20
N ILE A 125 -19.51 -10.29 -10.96
CA ILE A 125 -18.71 -10.10 -9.75
C ILE A 125 -19.13 -8.77 -9.13
N HIS A 126 -19.65 -8.81 -7.92
CA HIS A 126 -20.08 -7.63 -7.16
C HIS A 126 -19.01 -7.24 -6.15
N LEU A 127 -18.49 -6.02 -6.28
CA LEU A 127 -17.50 -5.44 -5.39
C LEU A 127 -18.16 -4.54 -4.33
N PRO A 128 -17.54 -4.40 -3.14
CA PRO A 128 -17.96 -3.42 -2.14
C PRO A 128 -18.03 -2.00 -2.73
N GLN A 129 -18.95 -1.18 -2.22
CA GLN A 129 -19.01 0.23 -2.59
C GLN A 129 -17.79 0.98 -2.03
N GLY A 130 -17.30 1.99 -2.76
CA GLY A 130 -16.25 2.90 -2.29
C GLY A 130 -14.84 2.58 -2.81
N ILE A 131 -14.69 1.61 -3.71
CA ILE A 131 -13.41 1.28 -4.36
C ILE A 131 -13.09 2.25 -5.50
N GLU A 132 -14.14 2.86 -6.07
CA GLU A 132 -14.13 3.66 -7.28
C GLU A 132 -13.86 2.84 -8.56
N ALA A 133 -14.55 3.21 -9.64
CA ALA A 133 -14.46 2.51 -10.93
C ALA A 133 -13.08 2.61 -11.60
N ALA A 134 -12.33 3.69 -11.36
CA ALA A 134 -11.06 3.97 -12.04
C ALA A 134 -9.95 2.92 -11.77
N PRO A 135 -9.60 2.58 -10.51
CA PRO A 135 -8.60 1.55 -10.22
C PRO A 135 -9.01 0.16 -10.71
N ILE A 136 -10.31 -0.17 -10.68
CA ILE A 136 -10.82 -1.44 -11.24
C ILE A 136 -10.57 -1.50 -12.74
N LYS A 137 -10.92 -0.44 -13.48
CA LYS A 137 -10.68 -0.33 -14.93
C LYS A 137 -9.19 -0.40 -15.27
N HIS A 138 -8.33 0.19 -14.45
CA HIS A 138 -6.88 0.11 -14.60
C HIS A 138 -6.38 -1.33 -14.54
N ILE A 139 -6.81 -2.08 -13.52
CA ILE A 139 -6.47 -3.50 -13.35
C ILE A 139 -7.01 -4.35 -14.50
N VAL A 140 -8.28 -4.17 -14.89
CA VAL A 140 -8.89 -4.95 -15.99
C VAL A 140 -8.21 -4.64 -17.33
N SER A 141 -7.85 -3.38 -17.58
CA SER A 141 -7.08 -2.99 -18.77
C SER A 141 -5.70 -3.67 -18.81
N TRP A 142 -5.01 -3.72 -17.66
CA TRP A 142 -3.76 -4.45 -17.51
C TRP A 142 -3.97 -5.95 -17.77
N LEU A 143 -4.97 -6.58 -17.16
CA LEU A 143 -5.31 -8.00 -17.38
C LEU A 143 -5.55 -8.30 -18.87
N ASP A 144 -6.35 -7.48 -19.56
CA ASP A 144 -6.59 -7.65 -21.00
C ASP A 144 -5.32 -7.47 -21.84
N SER A 145 -4.37 -6.63 -21.38
CA SER A 145 -3.08 -6.45 -22.06
C SER A 145 -2.18 -7.68 -21.96
N THR A 146 -2.31 -8.48 -20.89
CA THR A 146 -1.48 -9.69 -20.68
C THR A 146 -1.64 -10.69 -21.82
N GLY A 147 -2.84 -10.83 -22.40
CA GLY A 147 -3.10 -11.70 -23.56
C GLY A 147 -2.56 -11.19 -24.89
N ARG A 148 -2.12 -9.93 -24.97
CA ARG A 148 -1.67 -9.28 -26.21
C ARG A 148 -0.15 -9.12 -26.27
N LEU A 149 0.48 -8.86 -25.14
CA LEU A 149 1.90 -8.54 -25.06
C LEU A 149 2.78 -9.79 -25.00
N ALA A 150 3.90 -9.77 -25.74
CA ALA A 150 4.87 -10.87 -25.75
C ALA A 150 5.43 -11.16 -24.35
N LYS A 151 5.73 -10.09 -23.59
CA LYS A 151 6.08 -10.14 -22.18
C LYS A 151 4.94 -9.56 -21.35
N CYS A 152 4.61 -10.19 -20.23
CA CYS A 152 3.61 -9.67 -19.31
C CYS A 152 4.28 -8.72 -18.32
N PRO A 153 4.03 -7.40 -18.40
CA PRO A 153 4.57 -6.48 -17.39
C PRO A 153 3.84 -6.67 -16.06
N ASN A 154 4.51 -6.28 -14.96
CA ASN A 154 3.85 -6.11 -13.67
C ASN A 154 2.70 -5.11 -13.78
N LEU A 155 1.76 -5.16 -12.82
CA LEU A 155 0.69 -4.19 -12.72
C LEU A 155 1.29 -2.77 -12.63
N PRO A 156 0.95 -1.85 -13.56
CA PRO A 156 1.51 -0.51 -13.54
C PRO A 156 1.06 0.27 -12.30
N GLU A 157 1.99 1.02 -11.73
CA GLU A 157 1.72 2.04 -10.71
C GLU A 157 0.78 3.13 -11.25
N GLY A 158 0.05 3.76 -10.35
CA GLY A 158 -0.70 4.98 -10.57
C GLY A 158 0.21 6.20 -10.71
N GLN A 159 -0.40 7.36 -10.93
CA GLN A 159 0.32 8.64 -11.05
C GLN A 159 0.53 9.32 -9.70
N THR A 160 -0.22 8.91 -8.67
CA THR A 160 -0.18 9.49 -7.33
C THR A 160 -0.24 8.40 -6.25
N PRO A 161 0.28 8.68 -5.04
CA PRO A 161 0.18 7.78 -3.90
C PRO A 161 -1.24 7.29 -3.60
N LYS A 162 -2.21 8.20 -3.70
CA LYS A 162 -3.61 7.87 -3.53
C LYS A 162 -4.08 6.83 -4.55
N GLN A 163 -3.72 7.01 -5.83
CA GLN A 163 -4.09 6.07 -6.89
C GLN A 163 -3.45 4.70 -6.68
N ASP A 164 -2.20 4.63 -6.23
CA ASP A 164 -1.53 3.36 -5.93
C ASP A 164 -2.24 2.58 -4.81
N LEU A 165 -2.63 3.26 -3.74
CA LEU A 165 -3.40 2.67 -2.64
C LEU A 165 -4.77 2.17 -3.13
N MET A 166 -5.44 2.96 -3.98
CA MET A 166 -6.70 2.56 -4.61
C MET A 166 -6.54 1.34 -5.51
N ILE A 167 -5.45 1.24 -6.28
CA ILE A 167 -5.14 0.07 -7.10
C ILE A 167 -4.94 -1.16 -6.22
N CYS A 168 -4.16 -1.06 -5.13
CA CYS A 168 -3.99 -2.17 -4.18
C CYS A 168 -5.33 -2.64 -3.61
N ARG A 169 -6.21 -1.71 -3.22
CA ARG A 169 -7.53 -2.04 -2.67
C ARG A 169 -8.46 -2.67 -3.69
N ALA A 170 -8.50 -2.14 -4.92
CA ALA A 170 -9.26 -2.74 -6.00
C ALA A 170 -8.76 -4.17 -6.32
N ALA A 171 -7.44 -4.39 -6.30
CA ALA A 171 -6.85 -5.71 -6.50
C ALA A 171 -7.27 -6.70 -5.40
N MET A 172 -7.22 -6.28 -4.13
CA MET A 172 -7.69 -7.08 -2.99
C MET A 172 -9.20 -7.37 -3.07
N ALA A 173 -10.02 -6.40 -3.47
CA ALA A 173 -11.46 -6.57 -3.58
C ALA A 173 -11.87 -7.53 -4.70
N LEU A 174 -11.15 -7.48 -5.83
CA LEU A 174 -11.21 -8.46 -6.92
C LEU A 174 -10.66 -9.84 -6.52
N GLY A 175 -10.02 -9.94 -5.34
CA GLY A 175 -9.40 -11.16 -4.84
C GLY A 175 -8.20 -11.61 -5.65
N LEU A 176 -7.49 -10.66 -6.29
CA LEU A 176 -6.24 -10.98 -6.98
C LEU A 176 -5.21 -11.49 -5.97
N GLU A 177 -4.42 -12.48 -6.39
CA GLU A 177 -3.29 -12.95 -5.60
C GLU A 177 -2.26 -11.84 -5.38
N ARG A 178 -1.63 -11.82 -4.21
CA ARG A 178 -0.78 -10.71 -3.76
C ARG A 178 0.37 -10.37 -4.71
N HIS A 179 1.00 -11.38 -5.30
CA HIS A 179 2.14 -11.21 -6.20
C HIS A 179 1.83 -10.31 -7.41
N TYR A 180 0.57 -10.17 -7.83
CA TYR A 180 0.18 -9.30 -8.94
C TYR A 180 0.26 -7.80 -8.66
N TYR A 181 0.09 -7.40 -7.40
CA TYR A 181 0.13 -5.99 -6.98
C TYR A 181 1.22 -5.74 -5.92
N GLU A 182 2.10 -6.72 -5.69
CA GLU A 182 3.14 -6.66 -4.67
C GLU A 182 4.17 -5.55 -4.92
N ASN A 183 4.46 -5.23 -6.19
CA ASN A 183 5.35 -4.12 -6.52
C ASN A 183 4.83 -2.78 -5.96
N ILE A 184 3.53 -2.53 -6.09
CA ILE A 184 2.88 -1.32 -5.57
C ILE A 184 2.74 -1.44 -4.04
N PHE A 185 2.21 -2.56 -3.56
CA PHE A 185 1.97 -2.79 -2.14
C PHE A 185 3.26 -2.68 -1.31
N GLY A 186 4.33 -3.33 -1.76
CA GLY A 186 5.62 -3.37 -1.09
C GLY A 186 6.25 -1.99 -0.93
N LEU A 187 6.07 -1.10 -1.91
CA LEU A 187 6.54 0.29 -1.85
C LEU A 187 5.90 1.03 -0.68
N TYR A 188 4.56 1.03 -0.61
CA TYR A 188 3.82 1.75 0.43
C TYR A 188 3.94 1.07 1.79
N TRP A 189 3.92 -0.26 1.83
CA TRP A 189 4.13 -1.02 3.05
C TRP A 189 5.47 -0.69 3.68
N THR A 190 6.56 -0.71 2.88
CA THR A 190 7.90 -0.36 3.36
C THR A 190 7.96 1.09 3.80
N ARG A 191 7.36 2.01 3.03
CA ARG A 191 7.30 3.44 3.37
C ARG A 191 6.66 3.69 4.74
N PHE A 192 5.53 3.04 5.03
CA PHE A 192 4.86 3.20 6.32
C PHE A 192 5.54 2.41 7.44
N ALA A 193 5.94 1.16 7.21
CA ALA A 193 6.56 0.33 8.24
C ALA A 193 7.91 0.87 8.74
N THR A 194 8.67 1.57 7.88
CA THR A 194 9.98 2.12 8.23
C THR A 194 9.95 3.59 8.63
N LEU A 195 8.76 4.20 8.69
CA LEU A 195 8.58 5.62 8.95
C LEU A 195 9.20 6.05 10.28
N ARG A 196 9.99 7.11 10.29
CA ARG A 196 10.60 7.73 11.49
C ARG A 196 9.98 9.09 11.79
N GLY A 197 10.07 9.56 13.03
CA GLY A 197 9.50 10.84 13.42
C GLY A 197 10.03 12.03 12.60
N CYS A 198 11.33 12.03 12.29
CA CYS A 198 11.93 13.06 11.45
C CYS A 198 11.43 13.06 9.99
N GLN A 199 10.73 12.02 9.54
CA GLN A 199 10.14 11.92 8.20
C GLN A 199 8.67 12.35 8.18
N LEU A 200 8.06 12.59 9.35
CA LEU A 200 6.69 13.06 9.45
C LEU A 200 6.59 14.51 8.93
N ASN A 201 6.24 14.63 7.66
CA ASN A 201 6.02 15.89 6.97
C ASN A 201 4.58 15.95 6.40
N ARG A 202 4.20 17.10 5.86
CA ARG A 202 2.85 17.32 5.31
C ARG A 202 2.42 16.24 4.30
N GLU A 203 3.33 15.80 3.44
CA GLU A 203 3.04 14.77 2.43
C GLU A 203 2.73 13.42 3.07
N ILE A 204 3.51 12.99 4.08
CA ILE A 204 3.26 11.74 4.81
C ILE A 204 1.92 11.79 5.53
N TYR A 205 1.58 12.91 6.16
CA TYR A 205 0.28 13.06 6.80
C TYR A 205 -0.87 13.02 5.80
N GLN A 206 -0.70 13.60 4.61
CA GLN A 206 -1.69 13.46 3.54
C GLN A 206 -1.85 11.99 3.12
N ASN A 207 -0.74 11.25 2.96
CA ASN A 207 -0.82 9.83 2.64
C ASN A 207 -1.50 9.01 3.75
N ILE A 208 -1.28 9.35 5.02
CA ILE A 208 -1.97 8.72 6.16
C ILE A 208 -3.47 9.01 6.11
N ALA A 209 -3.85 10.26 5.85
CA ALA A 209 -5.24 10.65 5.67
C ALA A 209 -5.89 9.95 4.47
N ASP A 210 -5.16 9.78 3.37
CA ASP A 210 -5.63 9.02 2.21
C ASP A 210 -5.82 7.53 2.56
N VAL A 211 -4.91 6.92 3.33
CA VAL A 211 -5.07 5.53 3.81
C VAL A 211 -6.33 5.39 4.65
N GLU A 212 -6.57 6.29 5.60
CA GLU A 212 -7.77 6.33 6.46
C GLU A 212 -9.05 6.54 5.63
N ALA A 213 -9.08 7.57 4.77
CA ALA A 213 -10.26 7.92 3.98
C ALA A 213 -10.69 6.83 3.01
N LEU A 214 -9.73 6.05 2.50
CA LEU A 214 -10.00 4.97 1.56
C LEU A 214 -10.12 3.60 2.27
N ALA A 215 -10.01 3.51 3.60
CA ALA A 215 -10.11 2.24 4.34
C ALA A 215 -11.55 1.71 4.27
N LEU A 216 -11.72 0.47 3.81
CA LEU A 216 -13.05 -0.14 3.68
C LEU A 216 -13.58 -0.68 5.00
N ASP A 217 -12.68 -1.10 5.89
CA ASP A 217 -12.99 -1.62 7.22
C ASP A 217 -11.83 -1.36 8.21
N GLU A 218 -12.08 -1.65 9.49
CA GLU A 218 -11.10 -1.51 10.58
C GLU A 218 -9.91 -2.49 10.47
N ASN A 219 -10.04 -3.54 9.66
CA ASN A 219 -9.02 -4.56 9.41
C ASN A 219 -8.19 -4.27 8.16
N ASP A 220 -8.33 -3.10 7.54
CA ASP A 220 -7.55 -2.72 6.37
C ASP A 220 -6.04 -2.79 6.68
N VAL A 221 -5.32 -3.55 5.86
CA VAL A 221 -3.90 -3.86 6.10
C VAL A 221 -3.01 -2.62 6.12
N PHE A 222 -3.29 -1.62 5.27
CA PHE A 222 -2.52 -0.37 5.27
C PHE A 222 -2.85 0.47 6.48
N PHE A 223 -4.14 0.59 6.83
CA PHE A 223 -4.58 1.30 8.02
C PHE A 223 -3.96 0.73 9.29
N ALA A 224 -4.04 -0.60 9.46
CA ALA A 224 -3.43 -1.29 10.60
C ALA A 224 -1.90 -1.08 10.67
N CYS A 225 -1.21 -1.12 9.52
CA CYS A 225 0.23 -0.86 9.44
C CYS A 225 0.58 0.56 9.90
N VAL A 226 -0.15 1.56 9.40
CA VAL A 226 0.03 2.97 9.75
C VAL A 226 -0.26 3.21 11.23
N VAL A 227 -1.40 2.74 11.75
CA VAL A 227 -1.79 2.89 13.15
C VAL A 227 -0.75 2.26 14.08
N LYS A 228 -0.32 1.03 13.78
CA LYS A 228 0.72 0.35 14.56
C LYS A 228 2.01 1.16 14.58
N ARG A 229 2.44 1.68 13.43
CA ARG A 229 3.68 2.44 13.36
C ARG A 229 3.60 3.77 14.10
N LEU A 230 2.50 4.50 13.96
CA LEU A 230 2.28 5.76 14.69
C LEU A 230 2.25 5.52 16.20
N ALA A 231 1.65 4.41 16.66
CA ALA A 231 1.68 4.03 18.08
C ALA A 231 3.11 3.74 18.58
N GLU A 232 3.95 3.11 17.77
CA GLU A 232 5.38 2.89 18.09
C GLU A 232 6.14 4.22 18.17
N LEU A 233 5.97 5.11 17.21
CA LEU A 233 6.59 6.45 17.21
C LEU A 233 6.16 7.26 18.44
N ARG A 234 4.87 7.22 18.80
CA ARG A 234 4.34 7.84 20.01
C ARG A 234 4.98 7.29 21.28
N ARG A 235 5.09 5.96 21.39
CA ARG A 235 5.73 5.30 22.54
C ARG A 235 7.21 5.66 22.66
N ALA A 236 7.90 5.82 21.53
CA ALA A 236 9.30 6.20 21.47
C ALA A 236 9.55 7.70 21.73
N GLY A 237 8.51 8.54 21.77
CA GLY A 237 8.65 10.00 21.83
C GLY A 237 9.15 10.62 20.52
N ASP A 238 9.07 9.89 19.41
CA ASP A 238 9.55 10.28 18.08
C ASP A 238 8.38 10.67 17.16
N MET A 239 7.43 11.45 17.67
CA MET A 239 6.25 11.91 16.88
C MET A 239 6.53 13.17 16.06
N GLY A 240 7.80 13.59 15.97
CA GLY A 240 8.17 14.88 15.40
C GLY A 240 7.62 16.05 16.19
N ASP A 241 7.51 17.21 15.54
CA ASP A 241 7.01 18.43 16.16
C ASP A 241 5.49 18.32 16.44
N LYS A 242 5.13 18.37 17.73
CA LYS A 242 3.72 18.36 18.20
C LYS A 242 2.90 19.49 17.55
N ALA A 243 3.51 20.62 17.22
CA ALA A 243 2.81 21.74 16.59
C ALA A 243 2.30 21.37 15.18
N VAL A 244 3.05 20.57 14.43
CA VAL A 244 2.63 20.05 13.12
C VAL A 244 1.44 19.11 13.28
N TRP A 245 1.46 18.26 14.31
CA TRP A 245 0.37 17.35 14.66
C TRP A 245 -0.93 18.11 14.97
N VAL A 246 -0.86 19.09 15.88
CA VAL A 246 -2.02 19.93 16.25
C VAL A 246 -2.52 20.71 15.04
N LYS A 247 -1.62 21.25 14.20
CA LYS A 247 -2.03 22.02 13.02
C LYS A 247 -2.72 21.15 11.97
N LEU A 248 -2.38 19.87 11.86
CA LEU A 248 -2.99 18.97 10.85
C LEU A 248 -4.28 18.34 11.33
N PHE A 249 -4.37 17.96 12.61
CA PHE A 249 -5.56 17.31 13.16
C PHE A 249 -6.54 18.27 13.84
N CYS A 250 -6.12 19.48 14.19
CA CYS A 250 -6.98 20.52 14.78
C CYS A 250 -7.21 21.73 13.86
N ALA A 251 -6.64 21.75 12.64
CA ALA A 251 -7.11 22.70 11.65
C ALA A 251 -8.58 22.36 11.32
N PRO A 252 -9.50 23.33 11.33
CA PRO A 252 -10.86 23.11 10.87
C PRO A 252 -10.78 22.51 9.47
N LEU A 253 -11.31 21.30 9.28
CA LEU A 253 -11.58 20.79 7.95
C LEU A 253 -12.56 21.79 7.32
N GLU A 254 -12.06 22.68 6.47
CA GLU A 254 -12.87 23.70 5.78
C GLU A 254 -13.92 23.09 4.82
N VAL A 255 -14.02 21.76 4.77
CA VAL A 255 -15.02 21.03 4.01
C VAL A 255 -16.23 20.73 4.91
N GLY A 256 -17.06 21.75 5.10
CA GLY A 256 -18.51 21.60 5.26
C GLY A 256 -19.04 20.92 6.53
N ARG A 257 -19.53 21.76 7.45
CA ARG A 257 -20.50 21.46 8.52
C ARG A 257 -20.01 20.60 9.70
N CYS A 258 -19.11 21.15 10.48
CA CYS A 258 -19.19 20.97 11.94
C CYS A 258 -19.40 22.36 12.55
N ASN A 259 -20.51 22.55 13.28
CA ASN A 259 -20.75 23.79 14.00
C ASN A 259 -19.59 24.02 14.98
N ALA A 260 -19.12 25.26 15.06
CA ALA A 260 -17.93 25.64 15.84
C ALA A 260 -18.04 25.32 17.35
N GLU A 261 -19.23 24.98 17.85
CA GLU A 261 -19.47 24.66 19.26
C GLU A 261 -19.17 23.19 19.63
N ASP A 262 -19.08 22.27 18.66
CA ASP A 262 -18.79 20.85 18.94
C ASP A 262 -17.28 20.51 18.90
N GLY A 263 -16.46 21.38 18.31
CA GLY A 263 -15.01 21.14 18.16
C GLY A 263 -14.23 21.22 19.48
N TRP A 264 -14.70 21.99 20.46
CA TRP A 264 -14.02 22.13 21.76
C TRP A 264 -14.22 20.94 22.70
N ARG A 265 -15.31 20.16 22.54
CA ARG A 265 -15.59 19.00 23.41
C ARG A 265 -14.74 17.77 23.09
N CYS A 266 -14.24 17.64 21.86
CA CYS A 266 -13.40 16.50 21.47
C CYS A 266 -11.97 16.59 22.04
N GLY A 267 -11.43 17.81 22.22
CA GLY A 267 -10.10 18.02 22.80
C GLY A 267 -10.02 17.80 24.31
N GLN A 268 -11.06 18.19 25.07
CA GLN A 268 -11.03 18.07 26.54
C GLN A 268 -11.36 16.65 27.05
N ALA A 269 -12.07 15.84 26.26
CA ALA A 269 -12.35 14.45 26.62
C ALA A 269 -11.07 13.56 26.65
N GLN A 270 -10.04 13.90 25.88
CA GLN A 270 -8.76 13.17 25.89
C GLN A 270 -7.80 13.58 27.01
N GLU A 271 -7.89 14.82 27.53
CA GLU A 271 -7.05 15.24 28.67
C GLU A 271 -7.54 14.68 30.02
N HIS A 272 -8.85 14.46 30.18
CA HIS A 272 -9.40 13.90 31.42
C HIS A 272 -9.12 12.40 31.62
N VAL A 273 -8.90 11.64 30.56
CA VAL A 273 -8.51 10.21 30.65
C VAL A 273 -7.02 10.03 31.00
N LEU A 274 -6.18 11.05 30.77
CA LEU A 274 -4.73 10.97 30.99
C LEU A 274 -4.26 11.50 32.36
N ARG A 275 -5.15 12.07 33.19
CA ARG A 275 -4.83 12.53 34.56
C ARG A 275 -5.29 11.60 35.68
N GLY A 276 -5.98 10.50 35.36
CA GLY A 276 -6.62 9.63 36.34
C GLY A 276 -5.96 8.26 36.57
N THR A 277 -4.65 8.19 36.76
CA THR A 277 -3.98 7.01 37.36
C THR A 277 -2.72 7.46 38.09
N ASN A 278 -2.89 8.03 39.28
CA ASN A 278 -1.89 8.13 40.34
C ASN A 278 -2.65 8.47 41.64
N GLU A 279 -3.50 7.53 42.07
CA GLU A 279 -3.89 7.32 43.47
C GLU A 279 -3.78 5.82 43.75
#